data_AF-A0A9D5SXH7-F1
#
_entry.id   AF-A0A9D5SXH7-F1
#
_cell.length_a   1.000
_cell.length_b   1.000
_cell.length_c   1.000
_cell.angle_alpha   90.00
_cell.angle_beta   90.00
_cell.angle_gamma   90.00
#
_symmetry.space_group_name_H-M   'P 1'
#
loop_
_entity.id
_entity.type
_entity.pdbx_description
1 polymer ?
#
loop_
_entity_poly.entity_id
_entity_poly.type
_entity_poly.pdbx_seq_one_letter_code
_entity_poly.pdbx_strand_id
1 'polypeptide(L)'
;MKTVVIDCREMTDRRAAHEYLARKLSFPEYYGHNLDALHDCLGDISEEVCIVVYRPHEMYESLGQYAEIMADVLRMSGEENPYISVMFESE
;
A
#
# COMPACT_ATOMS: atom_id res chain seq x y z
N MET A 1 -6.50 -16.71 1.85
CA MET A 1 -6.69 -15.46 1.11
C MET A 1 -7.57 -14.43 1.84
N LYS A 2 -6.97 -13.31 2.27
CA LYS A 2 -7.62 -12.11 2.80
C LYS A 2 -7.64 -11.02 1.72
N THR A 3 -8.74 -10.30 1.55
CA THR A 3 -8.79 -9.12 0.66
C THR A 3 -8.77 -7.84 1.48
N VAL A 4 -7.87 -6.92 1.14
CA VAL A 4 -7.72 -5.62 1.80
C VAL A 4 -7.94 -4.53 0.77
N VAL A 5 -9.00 -3.75 0.95
CA VAL A 5 -9.30 -2.60 0.10
C VAL A 5 -8.70 -1.34 0.70
N ILE A 6 -7.84 -0.69 -0.08
CA ILE A 6 -7.18 0.59 0.21
C ILE A 6 -7.89 1.67 -0.60
N ASP A 7 -8.82 2.38 0.05
CA ASP A 7 -9.47 3.57 -0.52
C ASP A 7 -8.51 4.76 -0.49
N CYS A 8 -8.01 5.19 -1.66
CA CYS A 8 -7.00 6.24 -1.76
C CYS A 8 -7.50 7.63 -1.34
N ARG A 9 -8.81 7.84 -1.13
CA ARG A 9 -9.34 9.08 -0.53
C ARG A 9 -8.82 9.34 0.88
N GLU A 10 -8.45 8.29 1.60
CA GLU A 10 -7.89 8.39 2.95
C GLU A 10 -6.39 8.79 2.93
N MET A 11 -5.77 8.83 1.75
CA MET A 11 -4.35 9.15 1.56
C MET A 11 -4.12 10.64 1.30
N THR A 12 -4.60 11.51 2.20
CA THR A 12 -4.59 12.97 2.04
C THR A 12 -3.21 13.61 2.08
N ASP A 13 -2.25 12.96 2.73
CA ASP A 13 -0.84 13.32 2.76
C ASP A 13 0.02 12.07 2.98
N ARG A 14 1.35 12.21 2.86
CA ARG A 14 2.27 11.06 2.94
C ARG A 14 2.15 10.30 4.26
N ARG A 15 2.01 11.02 5.38
CA ARG A 15 1.89 10.40 6.70
C ARG A 15 0.54 9.70 6.83
N ALA A 16 -0.55 10.36 6.44
CA ALA A 16 -1.88 9.77 6.44
C ALA A 16 -1.93 8.49 5.59
N ALA A 17 -1.30 8.49 4.42
CA ALA A 17 -1.17 7.32 3.56
C ALA A 17 -0.46 6.15 4.25
N HIS A 18 0.68 6.39 4.89
CA HIS A 18 1.42 5.37 5.62
C HIS A 18 0.67 4.86 6.85
N GLU A 19 0.07 5.74 7.65
CA GLU A 19 -0.75 5.35 8.80
C GLU A 19 -1.96 4.51 8.37
N TYR A 20 -2.59 4.89 7.26
CA TYR A 20 -3.73 4.16 6.71
C TYR A 20 -3.36 2.77 6.22
N LEU A 21 -2.28 2.64 5.45
CA LEU A 21 -1.73 1.35 5.01
C LEU A 21 -1.39 0.47 6.21
N ALA A 22 -0.66 1.01 7.20
CA ALA A 22 -0.26 0.26 8.38
C ALA A 22 -1.46 -0.31 9.14
N ARG A 23 -2.54 0.47 9.30
CA ARG A 23 -3.77 0.01 9.94
C ARG A 23 -4.48 -1.07 9.11
N LYS A 24 -4.61 -0.87 7.81
CA LYS A 24 -5.34 -1.80 6.91
C LYS A 24 -4.64 -3.14 6.73
N LEU A 25 -3.31 -3.11 6.66
CA LEU A 25 -2.46 -4.29 6.49
C LEU A 25 -1.97 -4.85 7.83
N SER A 26 -2.31 -4.22 8.95
CA SER A 26 -1.92 -4.65 10.30
C SER A 26 -0.40 -4.73 10.47
N PHE A 27 0.31 -3.71 9.95
CA PHE A 27 1.76 -3.58 10.13
C PHE A 27 2.14 -3.37 11.60
N PRO A 28 3.39 -3.76 11.96
CA PRO A 28 3.88 -3.65 13.32
C PRO A 28 4.04 -2.19 13.79
N GLU A 29 4.08 -1.98 15.11
CA GLU A 29 4.24 -0.65 15.74
C GLU A 29 5.55 0.05 15.35
N TYR A 30 6.57 -0.71 14.96
CA TYR A 30 7.86 -0.18 14.51
C TYR A 30 7.88 0.23 13.03
N TYR A 31 6.73 0.32 12.37
CA TYR A 31 6.63 0.76 10.98
C TYR A 31 7.19 2.17 10.78
N GLY A 32 8.20 2.30 9.92
CA GLY A 32 8.98 3.54 9.76
C GLY A 32 8.32 4.67 8.96
N HIS A 33 7.06 4.50 8.51
CA HIS A 33 6.31 5.50 7.73
C HIS A 33 7.06 6.06 6.50
N ASN A 34 7.78 5.20 5.79
CA ASN A 34 8.49 5.52 4.56
C ASN A 34 8.38 4.35 3.56
N LEU A 35 8.87 4.56 2.33
CA LEU A 35 8.74 3.59 1.24
C LEU A 35 9.56 2.32 1.45
N ASP A 36 10.75 2.42 2.04
CA ASP A 36 11.58 1.25 2.36
C ASP A 36 10.89 0.37 3.42
N ALA A 37 10.38 1.00 4.48
CA ALA A 37 9.62 0.31 5.51
C ALA A 37 8.32 -0.31 4.97
N LEU A 38 7.68 0.31 3.97
CA LEU A 38 6.52 -0.25 3.28
C LEU A 38 6.91 -1.53 2.54
N HIS A 39 8.01 -1.49 1.78
CA HIS A 39 8.54 -2.65 1.06
C HIS A 39 8.90 -3.78 2.03
N ASP A 40 9.63 -3.48 3.10
CA ASP A 40 10.01 -4.45 4.14
C ASP A 40 8.77 -5.13 4.76
N CYS A 41 7.77 -4.34 5.18
CA CYS A 41 6.57 -4.89 5.81
C CYS A 41 5.72 -5.74 4.84
N LEU A 42 5.69 -5.39 3.56
CA LEU A 42 5.04 -6.22 2.53
C LEU A 42 5.85 -7.50 2.28
N GLY A 43 7.18 -7.44 2.27
CA GLY A 43 8.04 -8.61 2.15
C GLY A 43 7.87 -9.63 3.28
N ASP A 44 7.59 -9.16 4.49
CA ASP A 44 7.39 -10.00 5.68
C ASP A 44 6.02 -10.71 5.74
N ILE A 45 5.06 -10.37 4.86
CA ILE A 45 3.75 -11.03 4.82
C ILE A 45 3.93 -12.48 4.34
N SER A 46 3.46 -13.43 5.15
CA SER A 46 3.51 -14.88 4.87
C SER A 46 2.13 -15.52 4.73
N GLU A 47 1.06 -14.71 4.71
CA GLU A 47 -0.31 -15.14 4.48
C GLU A 47 -0.84 -14.54 3.18
N GLU A 48 -1.65 -15.28 2.43
CA GLU A 48 -2.22 -14.79 1.16
C GLU A 48 -3.09 -13.54 1.36
N VAL A 49 -2.65 -12.41 0.81
CA VAL A 49 -3.34 -11.12 0.83
C VAL A 49 -3.50 -10.57 -0.59
N CYS A 50 -4.74 -10.23 -0.95
CA CYS A 50 -5.05 -9.44 -2.14
C CYS A 50 -5.28 -7.97 -1.72
N ILE A 51 -4.40 -7.07 -2.17
CA ILE A 51 -4.49 -5.63 -1.94
C ILE A 51 -5.18 -4.99 -3.16
N VAL A 52 -6.33 -4.39 -2.92
CA VAL A 52 -7.06 -3.63 -3.95
C VAL A 52 -6.86 -2.14 -3.67
N VAL A 53 -6.09 -1.48 -4.53
CA VAL A 53 -5.88 -0.03 -4.53
C VAL A 53 -7.03 0.62 -5.28
N TYR A 54 -7.95 1.21 -4.53
CA TYR A 54 -9.21 1.75 -5.04
C TYR A 54 -9.17 3.26 -5.20
N ARG A 55 -9.63 3.75 -6.36
CA ARG A 55 -9.53 5.16 -6.80
C ARG A 55 -8.10 5.71 -6.72
N PRO A 56 -7.12 5.09 -7.41
CA PRO A 56 -5.73 5.51 -7.32
C PRO A 56 -5.47 6.96 -7.76
N HIS A 57 -6.37 7.58 -8.54
CA HIS A 57 -6.28 9.01 -8.87
C HIS A 57 -6.22 9.92 -7.64
N GLU A 58 -6.94 9.58 -6.55
CA GLU A 58 -6.98 10.36 -5.31
C GLU A 58 -5.62 10.48 -4.64
N MET A 59 -4.83 9.38 -4.64
CA MET A 59 -3.48 9.41 -4.08
C MET A 59 -2.51 10.15 -5.01
N TYR A 60 -2.69 10.09 -6.33
CA TYR A 60 -1.87 10.86 -7.28
C TYR A 60 -2.10 12.36 -7.13
N GLU A 61 -3.34 12.81 -6.95
CA GLU A 61 -3.66 14.22 -6.69
C GLU A 61 -3.11 14.69 -5.35
N SER A 62 -3.21 13.87 -4.30
CA SER A 62 -2.82 14.24 -2.94
C SER A 62 -1.32 14.17 -2.68
N LEU A 63 -0.62 13.18 -3.25
CA LEU A 63 0.79 12.88 -2.95
C LEU A 63 1.75 13.25 -4.10
N GLY A 64 1.22 13.52 -5.30
CA GLY A 64 2.00 13.80 -6.51
C GLY A 64 2.97 12.67 -6.84
N GLN A 65 4.23 13.02 -7.16
CA GLN A 65 5.29 12.06 -7.49
C GLN A 65 5.48 10.98 -6.39
N TYR A 66 5.18 11.29 -5.13
CA TYR A 66 5.30 10.29 -4.06
C TYR A 66 4.32 9.12 -4.22
N ALA A 67 3.12 9.37 -4.76
CA ALA A 67 2.15 8.31 -5.07
C ALA A 67 2.64 7.39 -6.19
N GLU A 68 3.37 7.92 -7.18
CA GLU A 68 3.96 7.08 -8.24
C GLU A 68 4.92 6.06 -7.65
N ILE A 69 5.86 6.54 -6.82
CA ILE A 69 6.86 5.66 -6.19
C ILE A 69 6.18 4.69 -5.21
N MET A 70 5.18 5.15 -4.44
CA MET A 70 4.41 4.27 -3.55
C MET A 70 3.66 3.17 -4.33
N ALA A 71 3.03 3.51 -5.45
CA ALA A 71 2.34 2.54 -6.30
C ALA A 71 3.33 1.53 -6.91
N ASP A 72 4.52 1.97 -7.29
CA ASP A 72 5.57 1.08 -7.78
C ASP A 72 6.07 0.13 -6.69
N VAL A 73 6.27 0.62 -5.45
CA VAL A 73 6.61 -0.25 -4.31
C VAL A 73 5.54 -1.32 -4.08
N LEU A 74 4.25 -0.93 -4.10
CA LEU A 74 3.16 -1.91 -3.96
C LEU A 74 3.21 -2.97 -5.06
N ARG A 75 3.42 -2.58 -6.32
CA ARG A 75 3.54 -3.52 -7.45
C ARG A 75 4.74 -4.44 -7.29
N MET A 76 5.94 -3.88 -7.07
CA MET A 76 7.18 -4.63 -6.90
C MET A 76 7.06 -5.64 -5.76
N SER A 77 6.54 -5.22 -4.60
CA SER A 77 6.32 -6.14 -3.48
C SER A 77 5.34 -7.27 -3.81
N GLY A 78 4.32 -7.03 -4.64
CA GLY A 78 3.42 -8.08 -5.12
C GLY A 78 4.05 -9.03 -6.16
N GLU A 79 5.07 -8.56 -6.90
CA GLU A 79 5.85 -9.42 -7.81
C GLU A 79 6.89 -10.26 -7.07
N GLU A 80 7.49 -9.70 -6.01
CA GLU A 80 8.54 -10.33 -5.22
C GLU A 80 7.98 -11.28 -4.14
N ASN A 81 6.83 -10.97 -3.55
CA ASN A 81 6.20 -11.79 -2.53
C ASN A 81 4.99 -12.56 -3.10
N PRO A 82 5.08 -13.90 -3.28
CA PRO A 82 4.00 -14.71 -3.86
C PRO A 82 2.73 -14.76 -3.01
N TYR A 83 2.78 -14.35 -1.74
CA TYR A 83 1.60 -14.23 -0.88
C TYR A 83 0.82 -12.95 -1.12
N ILE A 84 1.38 -11.98 -1.84
CA ILE A 84 0.74 -10.70 -2.09
C ILE A 84 0.30 -10.62 -3.55
N SER A 85 -0.92 -10.14 -3.78
CA SER A 85 -1.38 -9.72 -5.10
C SER A 85 -1.89 -8.30 -5.03
N VAL A 86 -1.46 -7.43 -5.93
CA VAL A 86 -1.88 -6.02 -5.95
C VAL A 86 -2.69 -5.73 -7.22
N MET A 87 -3.86 -5.13 -7.03
CA MET A 87 -4.77 -4.73 -8.10
C MET A 87 -5.09 -3.25 -7.96
N PHE A 88 -5.15 -2.54 -9.09
CA PHE A 88 -5.53 -1.14 -9.14
C PHE A 88 -6.91 -1.03 -9.80
N GLU A 89 -7.86 -0.44 -9.09
CA GLU A 89 -9.24 -0.27 -9.55
C GLU A 89 -9.58 1.21 -9.60
N SER A 90 -9.81 1.68 -10.82
CA SER A 90 -10.37 3.01 -11.08
C SER A 90 -11.89 2.88 -11.06
N GLU A 91 -12.55 3.48 -10.05
CA GLU A 91 -14.00 3.74 -10.07
C GLU A 91 -14.33 4.83 -11.10
#